data_AF-A0A951WWE1-F1
#
_entry.id   AF-A0A951WWE1-F1
#
_cell.length_a   1.000
_cell.length_b   1.000
_cell.length_c   1.000
_cell.angle_alpha   90.00
_cell.angle_beta   90.00
_cell.angle_gamma   90.00
#
_symmetry.space_group_name_H-M   'P 1'
#
loop_
_entity.id
_entity.type
_entity.pdbx_description
1 polymer ?
#
loop_
_entity_poly.entity_id
_entity_poly.type
_entity_poly.pdbx_seq_one_letter_code
_entity_poly.pdbx_strand_id
1 'polypeptide(L)'
;MAASFKSHVLLRDEKGFMGVPFKRLLLAGVGGGLTYTLFNLALPGLALVAGVGVAAITVVMTGTRGGIPLWQRLLYRVRGALLLAASRDTQSVFGRLALALDLPLDLVQLDAAVIFAPARPDAEIDMREWVTFARAAEADRDDGLLFVDAPMAEESSR
;
A
#
# COMPACT_ATOMS: atom_id res chain seq x y z
N MET A 1 10.61 -14.09 -26.77
CA MET A 1 10.03 -15.39 -26.35
C MET A 1 9.40 -15.21 -24.98
N ALA A 2 8.07 -15.32 -24.90
CA ALA A 2 7.25 -15.04 -23.71
C ALA A 2 6.99 -16.34 -22.93
N ALA A 3 7.35 -16.37 -21.65
CA ALA A 3 6.94 -17.42 -20.74
C ALA A 3 5.54 -17.07 -20.22
N SER A 4 4.52 -17.67 -20.83
CA SER A 4 3.14 -17.60 -20.37
C SER A 4 3.01 -18.44 -19.11
N PHE A 5 2.91 -17.78 -17.94
CA PHE A 5 2.42 -18.43 -16.75
C PHE A 5 0.95 -18.78 -16.99
N LYS A 6 0.69 -20.06 -17.24
CA LYS A 6 -0.65 -20.63 -17.34
C LYS A 6 -1.26 -20.71 -15.94
N SER A 7 -1.64 -19.56 -15.39
CA SER A 7 -2.60 -19.50 -14.31
C SER A 7 -3.94 -19.95 -14.86
N HIS A 8 -4.39 -21.15 -14.49
CA HIS A 8 -5.77 -21.58 -14.73
C HIS A 8 -6.79 -20.81 -13.86
N VAL A 9 -6.33 -19.93 -12.98
CA VAL A 9 -7.14 -18.83 -12.47
C VAL A 9 -6.95 -17.68 -13.45
N LEU A 10 -7.74 -17.73 -14.53
CA LEU A 10 -7.99 -16.57 -15.36
C LEU A 10 -8.19 -15.39 -14.40
N LEU A 11 -7.35 -14.36 -14.54
CA LEU A 11 -7.62 -13.04 -14.01
C LEU A 11 -9.10 -12.82 -14.30
N ARG A 12 -9.92 -12.90 -13.26
CA ARG A 12 -11.37 -12.92 -13.45
C ARG A 12 -11.63 -11.58 -14.07
N ASP A 13 -11.94 -11.56 -15.38
CA ASP A 13 -12.43 -10.38 -16.07
C ASP A 13 -13.75 -10.05 -15.39
N GLU A 14 -13.63 -9.37 -14.26
CA GLU A 14 -14.75 -8.81 -13.56
C GLU A 14 -15.27 -7.76 -14.53
N LYS A 15 -16.40 -8.10 -15.17
CA LYS A 15 -17.19 -7.17 -15.97
C LYS A 15 -17.16 -5.83 -15.25
N GLY A 16 -16.68 -4.81 -15.92
CA GLY A 16 -16.34 -3.54 -15.32
C GLY A 16 -16.46 -2.45 -16.36
N PHE A 17 -16.29 -1.21 -15.92
CA PHE A 17 -16.33 -0.05 -16.81
C PHE A 17 -15.00 0.70 -16.68
N MET A 18 -14.37 1.04 -17.82
CA MET A 18 -13.11 1.78 -17.87
C MET A 18 -11.98 1.16 -17.01
N GLY A 19 -11.86 -0.17 -16.99
CA GLY A 19 -10.86 -0.88 -16.19
C GLY A 19 -11.14 -0.94 -14.67
N VAL A 20 -12.30 -0.45 -14.21
CA VAL A 20 -12.75 -0.58 -12.83
C VAL A 20 -13.70 -1.78 -12.69
N PRO A 21 -13.41 -2.75 -11.79
CA PRO A 21 -14.28 -3.90 -11.54
C PRO A 21 -15.68 -3.50 -11.05
N PHE A 22 -16.73 -4.20 -11.48
CA PHE A 22 -18.12 -3.85 -11.15
C PHE A 22 -18.41 -3.78 -9.65
N LYS A 23 -17.79 -4.63 -8.82
CA LYS A 23 -17.98 -4.56 -7.36
C LYS A 23 -17.58 -3.21 -6.77
N ARG A 24 -16.51 -2.60 -7.29
CA ARG A 24 -16.05 -1.27 -6.87
C ARG A 24 -17.00 -0.18 -7.35
N LEU A 25 -17.52 -0.31 -8.57
CA LEU A 25 -18.53 0.61 -9.11
C LEU A 25 -19.85 0.50 -8.34
N LEU A 26 -20.27 -0.71 -7.98
CA LEU A 26 -21.44 -0.96 -7.13
C LEU A 26 -21.26 -0.31 -5.76
N LEU A 27 -20.11 -0.53 -5.11
CA LEU A 27 -19.79 0.09 -3.82
C LEU A 27 -19.80 1.62 -3.92
N ALA A 28 -19.19 2.18 -4.97
CA ALA A 28 -19.17 3.62 -5.20
C ALA A 28 -20.57 4.19 -5.49
N GLY A 29 -21.38 3.49 -6.29
CA GLY A 29 -22.75 3.91 -6.60
C GLY A 29 -23.67 3.86 -5.39
N VAL A 30 -23.62 2.79 -4.60
CA VAL A 30 -24.39 2.66 -3.35
C VAL A 30 -23.92 3.70 -2.31
N GLY A 31 -22.60 3.84 -2.11
CA GLY A 31 -22.04 4.81 -1.18
C GLY A 31 -22.36 6.26 -1.56
N GLY A 32 -22.23 6.60 -2.84
CA GLY A 32 -22.61 7.91 -3.36
C GLY A 32 -24.11 8.18 -3.26
N GLY A 33 -24.95 7.19 -3.57
CA GLY A 33 -26.40 7.29 -3.45
C GLY A 33 -26.88 7.49 -2.01
N LEU A 34 -26.31 6.75 -1.05
CA LEU A 34 -26.59 6.93 0.38
C LEU A 34 -26.11 8.30 0.89
N THR A 35 -24.95 8.77 0.42
CA THR A 35 -24.46 10.11 0.78
C THR A 35 -25.41 11.17 0.24
N TYR A 36 -25.86 11.02 -1.01
CA TYR A 36 -26.84 11.93 -1.61
C TYR A 36 -28.13 11.98 -0.79
N THR A 37 -28.71 10.84 -0.41
CA THR A 37 -29.98 10.84 0.35
C THR A 37 -29.85 11.51 1.71
N LEU A 38 -28.73 11.29 2.41
CA LEU A 38 -28.46 11.94 3.70
C LEU A 38 -28.26 13.45 3.54
N PHE A 39 -27.44 13.88 2.56
CA PHE A 39 -27.21 15.30 2.33
C PHE A 39 -28.44 16.01 1.78
N ASN A 40 -29.30 15.33 1.02
CA ASN A 40 -30.51 15.92 0.49
C ASN A 40 -31.50 16.31 1.61
N LEU A 41 -31.44 15.63 2.76
CA LEU A 41 -32.25 15.97 3.93
C LEU A 41 -31.74 17.22 4.66
N ALA A 42 -30.42 17.38 4.79
CA ALA A 42 -29.82 18.45 5.59
C ALA A 42 -29.43 19.69 4.76
N LEU A 43 -28.84 19.48 3.59
CA LEU A 43 -28.20 20.47 2.73
C LEU A 43 -28.45 20.12 1.25
N PRO A 44 -29.69 20.25 0.74
CA PRO A 44 -30.05 19.78 -0.61
C PRO A 44 -29.23 20.41 -1.73
N GLY A 45 -28.77 21.66 -1.57
CA GLY A 45 -27.91 22.34 -2.55
C GLY A 45 -26.55 21.68 -2.75
N LEU A 46 -26.05 20.88 -1.79
CA LEU A 46 -24.77 20.20 -1.87
C LEU A 46 -24.90 18.68 -2.09
N ALA A 47 -26.11 18.14 -2.06
CA ALA A 47 -26.33 16.69 -2.05
C ALA A 47 -25.76 15.98 -3.28
N LEU A 48 -25.97 16.55 -4.47
CA LEU A 48 -25.45 15.99 -5.71
C LEU A 48 -23.91 15.98 -5.72
N VAL A 49 -23.29 17.10 -5.34
CA VAL A 49 -21.83 17.23 -5.30
C VAL A 49 -21.24 16.27 -4.28
N ALA A 50 -21.85 16.15 -3.10
CA ALA A 50 -21.43 15.23 -2.06
C ALA A 50 -21.55 13.76 -2.51
N GLY A 51 -22.67 13.37 -3.11
CA GLY A 51 -22.88 12.00 -3.60
C GLY A 51 -21.89 11.60 -4.69
N VAL A 52 -21.70 12.46 -5.71
CA VAL A 52 -20.74 12.22 -6.78
C VAL A 52 -19.30 12.22 -6.24
N GLY A 53 -18.98 13.15 -5.33
CA GLY A 53 -17.67 13.23 -4.69
C GLY A 53 -17.32 11.97 -3.91
N VAL A 54 -18.26 11.45 -3.10
CA VAL A 54 -18.05 10.20 -2.35
C VAL A 54 -17.92 8.99 -3.28
N ALA A 55 -18.71 8.91 -4.35
CA ALA A 55 -18.56 7.84 -5.34
C ALA A 55 -17.15 7.86 -5.98
N ALA A 56 -16.68 9.03 -6.41
CA ALA A 56 -15.35 9.19 -7.00
C ALA A 56 -14.22 8.83 -6.01
N ILE A 57 -14.29 9.34 -4.77
CA ILE A 57 -13.32 9.03 -3.71
C ILE A 57 -13.30 7.52 -3.44
N THR A 58 -14.47 6.87 -3.39
CA THR A 58 -14.58 5.42 -3.16
C THR A 58 -13.88 4.63 -4.26
N VAL A 59 -14.07 5.00 -5.53
CA VAL A 59 -13.36 4.36 -6.65
C VAL A 59 -11.85 4.52 -6.51
N VAL A 60 -11.37 5.73 -6.19
CA VAL A 60 -9.93 6.00 -6.03
C VAL A 60 -9.34 5.25 -4.85
N MET A 61 -9.97 5.32 -3.67
CA MET A 61 -9.50 4.71 -2.43
C MET A 61 -9.48 3.19 -2.48
N THR A 62 -10.37 2.58 -3.26
CA THR A 62 -10.40 1.12 -3.47
C THR A 62 -9.51 0.67 -4.63
N GLY A 63 -8.79 1.58 -5.29
CA GLY A 63 -7.83 1.26 -6.35
C GLY A 63 -6.67 0.42 -5.83
N THR A 64 -6.57 -0.83 -6.31
CA THR A 64 -5.51 -1.76 -5.95
C THR A 64 -4.25 -1.53 -6.79
N ARG A 65 -3.09 -1.61 -6.13
CA ARG A 65 -1.76 -1.76 -6.76
C ARG A 65 -1.05 -2.87 -5.99
N GLY A 66 -0.50 -3.87 -6.68
CA GLY A 66 0.05 -5.06 -6.04
C GLY A 66 -0.96 -5.83 -5.16
N GLY A 67 -2.26 -5.77 -5.50
CA GLY A 67 -3.34 -6.42 -4.72
C GLY A 67 -3.83 -5.62 -3.50
N ILE A 68 -3.17 -4.52 -3.11
CA ILE A 68 -3.53 -3.74 -1.91
C ILE A 68 -4.25 -2.44 -2.30
N PRO A 69 -5.45 -2.16 -1.75
CA PRO A 69 -6.19 -0.94 -2.04
C PRO A 69 -5.51 0.30 -1.46
N LEU A 70 -5.70 1.46 -2.10
CA LEU A 70 -5.05 2.71 -1.73
C LEU A 70 -5.27 3.11 -0.26
N TRP A 71 -6.49 3.00 0.26
CA TRP A 71 -6.76 3.35 1.66
C TRP A 71 -5.89 2.55 2.65
N GLN A 72 -5.69 1.26 2.37
CA GLN A 72 -4.88 0.38 3.20
C GLN A 72 -3.40 0.74 3.09
N ARG A 73 -2.92 1.10 1.89
CA ARG A 73 -1.55 1.63 1.71
C ARG A 73 -1.34 2.93 2.48
N LEU A 74 -2.31 3.84 2.45
CA LEU A 74 -2.25 5.10 3.21
C LEU A 74 -2.19 4.82 4.72
N LEU A 75 -3.01 3.89 5.21
CA LEU A 75 -2.96 3.46 6.61
C LEU A 75 -1.59 2.88 6.99
N TYR A 76 -1.03 1.98 6.18
CA TYR A 76 0.31 1.44 6.44
C TYR A 76 1.38 2.53 6.44
N ARG A 77 1.30 3.48 5.53
CA ARG A 77 2.22 4.63 5.48
C ARG A 77 2.11 5.50 6.73
N VAL A 78 0.89 5.81 7.17
CA VAL A 78 0.65 6.57 8.41
C VAL A 78 1.16 5.80 9.62
N ARG A 79 0.86 4.48 9.72
CA ARG A 79 1.36 3.64 10.81
C ARG A 79 2.89 3.60 10.86
N GLY A 80 3.55 3.40 9.72
CA GLY A 80 5.01 3.44 9.63
C GLY A 80 5.59 4.81 10.02
N ALA A 81 4.96 5.90 9.58
CA ALA A 81 5.37 7.26 9.95
C ALA A 81 5.21 7.53 11.45
N LEU A 82 4.11 7.08 12.07
CA LEU A 82 3.87 7.19 13.51
C LEU A 82 4.88 6.38 14.31
N LEU A 83 5.14 5.15 13.89
CA LEU A 83 6.15 4.27 14.49
C LEU A 83 7.55 4.90 14.44
N LEU A 84 7.95 5.46 13.30
CA LEU A 84 9.23 6.17 13.14
C LEU A 84 9.30 7.47 13.95
N ALA A 85 8.20 8.20 14.08
CA ALA A 85 8.15 9.40 14.91
C ALA A 85 8.27 9.04 16.40
N ALA A 86 7.56 7.99 16.81
CA ALA A 86 7.55 7.51 18.19
C ALA A 86 8.89 6.90 18.61
N SER A 87 9.62 6.23 17.71
CA SER A 87 10.95 5.68 18.02
C SER A 87 12.00 6.78 18.27
N ARG A 88 11.80 7.98 17.72
CA ARG A 88 12.66 9.15 17.95
C ARG A 88 12.27 9.90 19.23
N ASP A 89 10.99 10.16 19.42
CA ASP A 89 10.46 10.85 20.59
C ASP A 89 9.04 10.37 20.93
N THR A 90 8.94 9.59 22.01
CA THR A 90 7.67 9.06 22.54
C THR A 90 6.80 10.13 23.21
N GLN A 91 7.37 11.26 23.62
CA GLN A 91 6.63 12.35 24.28
C GLN A 91 5.99 13.33 23.29
N SER A 92 6.41 13.28 22.02
CA SER A 92 5.80 14.06 20.94
C SER A 92 4.33 13.71 20.72
N VAL A 93 3.56 14.61 20.08
CA VAL A 93 2.13 14.37 19.78
C VAL A 93 1.94 13.08 18.97
N PHE A 94 2.81 12.84 17.99
CA PHE A 94 2.79 11.63 17.17
C PHE A 94 3.25 10.39 17.94
N GLY A 95 4.22 10.53 18.86
CA GLY A 95 4.65 9.46 19.77
C GLY A 95 3.54 9.00 20.71
N ARG A 96 2.82 9.96 21.32
CA ARG A 96 1.65 9.67 22.15
C ARG A 96 0.52 9.04 21.36
N LEU A 97 0.29 9.49 20.13
CA LEU A 97 -0.70 8.89 19.24
C LEU A 97 -0.34 7.45 18.88
N ALA A 98 0.94 7.16 18.64
CA ALA A 98 1.42 5.80 18.39
C ALA A 98 1.17 4.87 19.59
N LEU A 99 1.44 5.35 20.81
CA LEU A 99 1.15 4.62 22.05
C LEU A 99 -0.35 4.41 22.28
N ALA A 100 -1.16 5.43 22.02
CA ALA A 100 -2.63 5.34 22.14
C ALA A 100 -3.25 4.34 21.16
N LEU A 101 -2.61 4.17 19.99
CA LEU A 101 -2.98 3.17 18.98
C LEU A 101 -2.33 1.80 19.20
N ASP A 102 -1.63 1.61 20.33
CA ASP A 102 -0.93 0.38 20.71
C ASP A 102 -0.02 -0.15 19.59
N LEU A 103 0.74 0.76 18.95
CA LEU A 103 1.64 0.40 17.86
C LEU A 103 2.92 -0.28 18.40
N PRO A 104 3.39 -1.39 17.81
CA PRO A 104 4.59 -2.10 18.30
C PRO A 104 5.86 -1.32 17.90
N LEU A 105 6.43 -0.59 18.85
CA LEU A 105 7.60 0.27 18.63
C LEU A 105 8.90 -0.53 18.40
N ASP A 106 8.92 -1.75 18.91
CA ASP A 106 9.95 -2.77 18.74
C ASP A 106 10.14 -3.19 17.27
N LEU A 107 9.11 -3.10 16.43
CA LEU A 107 9.23 -3.34 14.98
C LEU A 107 10.20 -2.38 14.26
N VAL A 108 10.45 -1.19 14.83
CA VAL A 108 11.32 -0.17 14.22
C VAL A 108 12.77 -0.33 14.68
N GLN A 109 13.01 -1.09 15.76
CA GLN A 109 14.35 -1.31 16.28
C GLN A 109 14.98 -2.50 15.57
N LEU A 110 15.95 -2.19 14.74
CA LEU A 110 16.82 -3.18 14.12
C LEU A 110 17.92 -3.54 15.12
N ASP A 111 17.91 -4.78 15.63
CA ASP A 111 18.98 -5.26 16.49
C ASP A 111 20.24 -5.55 15.65
N ALA A 112 21.24 -4.69 15.81
CA ALA A 112 22.52 -4.79 15.12
C ALA A 112 23.23 -6.13 15.42
N ALA A 113 23.06 -6.69 16.61
CA ALA A 113 23.67 -7.98 16.95
C ALA A 113 23.06 -9.14 16.15
N VAL A 114 21.80 -9.03 15.75
CA VAL A 114 21.10 -10.01 14.90
C VAL A 114 21.45 -9.80 13.44
N ILE A 115 21.44 -8.55 12.95
CA ILE A 115 21.67 -8.23 11.54
C ILE A 115 23.11 -8.50 11.12
N PHE A 116 24.07 -8.15 11.99
CA PHE A 116 25.49 -8.35 11.73
C PHE A 116 26.01 -9.65 12.35
N ALA A 117 25.12 -10.55 12.79
CA ALA A 117 25.54 -11.88 13.21
C ALA A 117 26.22 -12.59 12.02
N PRO A 118 27.37 -13.24 12.22
CA PRO A 118 27.99 -14.03 11.16
C PRO A 118 27.00 -15.10 10.68
N ALA A 119 26.95 -15.29 9.35
CA ALA A 119 26.07 -16.29 8.74
C ALA A 119 26.30 -17.65 9.41
N ARG A 120 25.24 -18.20 10.01
CA ARG A 120 25.34 -19.52 10.63
C ARG A 120 25.53 -20.56 9.52
N PRO A 121 26.47 -21.52 9.67
CA PRO A 121 26.78 -22.50 8.63
C PRO A 121 25.60 -23.44 8.29
N ASP A 122 24.55 -23.42 9.09
CA ASP A 122 23.30 -24.19 8.98
C ASP A 122 22.09 -23.33 8.58
N ALA A 123 22.28 -22.06 8.20
CA ALA A 123 21.19 -21.22 7.74
C ALA A 123 20.69 -21.70 6.36
N GLU A 124 19.53 -22.37 6.35
CA GLU A 124 18.80 -22.70 5.12
C GLU A 124 18.23 -21.40 4.54
N ILE A 125 18.90 -20.85 3.53
CA ILE A 125 18.43 -19.65 2.82
C ILE A 125 17.30 -20.09 1.89
N ASP A 126 16.05 -19.81 2.25
CA ASP A 126 14.91 -20.05 1.37
C ASP A 126 14.90 -19.01 0.24
N MET A 127 15.47 -19.38 -0.90
CA MET A 127 15.48 -18.56 -2.10
C MET A 127 14.08 -18.33 -2.71
N ARG A 128 13.02 -18.97 -2.19
CA ARG A 128 11.64 -18.76 -2.62
C ARG A 128 11.03 -17.47 -2.08
N GLU A 129 11.60 -16.88 -1.03
CA GLU A 129 11.17 -15.57 -0.50
C GLU A 129 11.60 -14.41 -1.40
N TRP A 130 12.58 -14.65 -2.28
CA TRP A 130 13.12 -13.64 -3.17
C TRP A 130 12.38 -13.70 -4.51
N VAL A 131 11.80 -12.56 -4.91
CA VAL A 131 11.19 -12.45 -6.24
C VAL A 131 12.32 -12.42 -7.26
N THR A 132 12.58 -13.56 -7.89
CA THR A 132 13.55 -13.67 -8.98
C THR A 132 12.86 -13.33 -10.29
N PHE A 133 13.34 -12.29 -10.97
CA PHE A 133 12.89 -11.94 -12.31
C PHE A 133 13.74 -12.67 -13.34
N ALA A 134 13.13 -13.15 -14.42
CA ALA A 134 13.87 -13.79 -15.51
C ALA A 134 14.59 -12.75 -16.38
N ARG A 135 14.10 -11.49 -16.38
CA ARG A 135 14.71 -10.36 -17.09
C ARG A 135 14.61 -9.09 -16.26
N ALA A 136 15.63 -8.24 -16.30
CA ALA A 136 15.64 -6.95 -15.59
C ALA A 136 14.46 -6.03 -15.98
N ALA A 137 13.94 -6.15 -17.21
CA ALA A 137 12.78 -5.40 -17.68
C ALA A 137 11.43 -5.86 -17.06
N GLU A 138 11.41 -6.95 -16.31
CA GLU A 138 10.23 -7.46 -15.61
C GLU A 138 10.09 -6.89 -14.19
N ALA A 139 11.14 -6.25 -13.66
CA ALA A 139 11.07 -5.52 -12.40
C ALA A 139 10.41 -4.15 -12.64
N ASP A 140 9.38 -3.82 -11.84
CA ASP A 140 8.83 -2.46 -11.78
C ASP A 140 9.87 -1.53 -11.10
N ARG A 141 9.67 -0.21 -11.12
CA ARG A 141 10.59 0.72 -10.44
C ARG A 141 10.78 0.29 -8.98
N ASP A 142 12.04 0.04 -8.61
CA ASP A 142 12.51 -0.32 -7.26
C ASP A 142 12.16 -1.76 -6.79
N ASP A 143 11.61 -2.61 -7.65
CA ASP A 143 11.18 -3.98 -7.27
C ASP A 143 12.26 -5.07 -7.51
N GLY A 144 13.48 -4.71 -7.90
CA GLY A 144 14.56 -5.66 -8.22
C GLY A 144 15.91 -5.32 -7.60
N LEU A 145 16.75 -6.34 -7.42
CA LEU A 145 18.13 -6.16 -6.95
C LEU A 145 18.97 -5.58 -8.08
N LEU A 146 19.26 -4.27 -8.00
CA LEU A 146 20.10 -3.56 -8.95
C LEU A 146 21.56 -3.69 -8.52
N PHE A 147 22.36 -4.43 -9.28
CA PHE A 147 23.82 -4.36 -9.14
C PHE A 147 24.29 -3.02 -9.73
N VAL A 148 24.74 -2.12 -8.85
CA VAL A 148 25.34 -0.85 -9.24
C VAL A 148 26.85 -0.94 -9.16
N ASP A 149 27.53 -0.48 -10.21
CA ASP A 149 29.00 -0.49 -10.30
C ASP A 149 29.67 0.52 -9.34
N ALA A 150 28.89 1.43 -8.76
CA ALA A 150 29.32 2.41 -7.77
C ALA A 150 28.18 2.71 -6.78
N PRO A 151 28.50 3.08 -5.52
CA PRO A 151 27.49 3.50 -4.56
C PRO A 151 26.64 4.64 -5.12
N MET A 152 25.32 4.52 -5.02
CA MET A 152 24.39 5.55 -5.49
C MET A 152 24.65 6.84 -4.69
N ALA A 153 24.96 7.92 -5.40
CA ALA A 153 25.06 9.24 -4.79
C ALA A 153 23.70 9.60 -4.18
N GLU A 154 23.69 10.01 -2.93
CA GLU A 154 22.49 10.42 -2.20
C GLU A 154 21.84 11.59 -2.96
N GLU A 155 20.72 11.35 -3.64
CA GLU A 155 19.96 12.41 -4.30
C GLU A 155 19.43 13.36 -3.22
N SER A 156 20.15 14.47 -3.03
CA SER A 156 19.65 15.65 -2.31
C SER A 156 18.45 16.20 -3.08
N SER A 157 17.26 15.74 -2.74
CA SER A 157 16.02 16.27 -3.32
C SER A 157 15.78 17.71 -2.84
N ARG A 158 15.67 18.62 -3.80
CA ARG A 158 15.02 19.93 -3.68
C ARG A 158 13.69 19.87 -4.43
#